data_AF-A0A2G9NF49-F1
#
_entry.id   AF-A0A2G9NF49-F1
#
_cell.length_a   1.000
_cell.length_b   1.000
_cell.length_c   1.000
_cell.angle_alpha   90.00
_cell.angle_beta   90.00
_cell.angle_gamma   90.00
#
_symmetry.space_group_name_H-M   'P 1'
#
loop_
_entity.id
_entity.type
_entity.pdbx_description
1 polymer ?
#
loop_
_entity_poly.entity_id
_entity_poly.type
_entity_poly.pdbx_seq_one_letter_code
_entity_poly.pdbx_strand_id
1 'polypeptide(L)' 'MGIKTFSIDNETYERFREFCKKEGYSMSKKVENFMKGEMEKLRSAKSGKNLQGLKSFSSEKKAATEHSFSRYC' A
#
# COMPACT_ATOMS: atom_id res chain seq x y z
N MET A 1 21.72 7.78 -7.83
CA MET A 1 20.34 8.07 -7.40
C MET A 1 20.30 8.04 -5.88
N GLY A 2 19.80 9.09 -5.22
CA GLY A 2 19.72 9.11 -3.75
C GLY A 2 18.59 8.22 -3.25
N ILE A 3 18.83 7.44 -2.20
CA ILE A 3 17.79 6.69 -1.50
C ILE A 3 16.88 7.73 -0.83
N LYS A 4 15.64 7.85 -1.33
CA LYS A 4 14.63 8.70 -0.69
C LYS A 4 14.05 7.92 0.49
N THR A 5 14.60 8.14 1.68
CA THR A 5 14.08 7.60 2.94
C THR A 5 13.10 8.58 3.55
N PHE A 6 12.01 8.08 4.12
CA PHE A 6 11.08 8.87 4.92
C PHE A 6 11.06 8.30 6.33
N SER A 7 11.14 9.17 7.32
CA SER A 7 11.12 8.78 8.73
C SER A 7 9.67 8.45 9.12
N ILE A 8 9.42 7.20 9.48
CA ILE A 8 8.16 6.73 10.04
C ILE A 8 8.43 6.30 11.48
N ASP A 9 7.48 6.59 12.35
CA ASP A 9 7.46 6.02 13.69
C ASP A 9 7.45 4.47 13.65
N ASN A 10 8.18 3.85 14.57
CA ASN A 10 8.39 2.40 14.58
C ASN A 10 7.08 1.64 14.89
N GLU A 11 6.31 2.11 15.88
CA GLU A 11 5.04 1.49 16.26
C GLU A 11 4.04 1.55 15.10
N THR A 12 3.99 2.68 14.41
CA THR A 12 3.14 2.89 13.24
C THR A 12 3.52 1.97 12.09
N TYR A 13 4.82 1.84 11.81
CA TYR A 13 5.33 0.96 10.76
C TYR A 13 5.00 -0.51 11.06
N GLU A 14 5.27 -0.99 12.27
CA GLU A 14 5.02 -2.40 12.62
C GLU A 14 3.53 -2.75 12.57
N ARG A 15 2.65 -1.89 13.10
CA ARG A 15 1.20 -2.10 12.98
C ARG A 15 0.74 -2.20 11.53
N PHE A 16 1.23 -1.30 10.67
CA PHE A 16 0.87 -1.31 9.26
C PHE A 16 1.43 -2.54 8.53
N ARG A 17 2.64 -2.96 8.87
CA ARG A 17 3.28 -4.18 8.36
C ARG A 17 2.49 -5.43 8.74
N GLU A 18 2.07 -5.55 10.00
CA GLU A 18 1.23 -6.65 10.46
C GLU A 18 -0.11 -6.69 9.74
N PHE A 19 -0.75 -5.53 9.57
CA PHE A 19 -1.97 -5.40 8.78
C PHE A 19 -1.76 -5.89 7.33
N CYS A 20 -0.70 -5.42 6.65
CA CYS A 20 -0.41 -5.86 5.29
C CYS A 20 -0.13 -7.36 5.19
N LYS A 21 0.58 -7.95 6.17
CA LYS A 21 0.81 -9.40 6.22
C LYS A 21 -0.48 -10.18 6.40
N LYS A 22 -1.34 -9.76 7.34
CA LYS A 22 -2.61 -10.43 7.65
C LYS A 22 -3.55 -10.46 6.43
N GLU A 23 -3.60 -9.36 5.69
CA GLU A 23 -4.46 -9.21 4.51
C GLU A 23 -3.81 -9.70 3.21
N GLY A 24 -2.55 -10.14 3.23
CA GLY A 24 -1.82 -10.59 2.04
C GLY A 24 -1.45 -9.46 1.08
N TYR A 25 -1.33 -8.22 1.57
CA TYR A 25 -0.94 -7.07 0.76
C TYR A 25 0.58 -6.85 0.71
N SER A 26 1.08 -6.45 -0.46
CA SER A 26 2.42 -5.89 -0.58
C SER A 26 2.46 -4.49 0.05
N MET A 27 3.33 -4.32 1.03
CA MET A 27 3.47 -3.07 1.79
C MET A 27 3.86 -1.90 0.88
N SER A 28 4.85 -2.10 -0.02
CA SER A 28 5.28 -1.08 -0.98
C SER A 28 4.14 -0.62 -1.89
N LYS A 29 3.30 -1.55 -2.35
CA LYS A 29 2.17 -1.24 -3.22
C LYS A 29 1.06 -0.50 -2.49
N LYS A 30 0.84 -0.81 -1.21
CA LYS A 30 -0.12 -0.10 -0.36
C LYS A 30 0.32 1.34 -0.10
N VAL A 31 1.61 1.55 0.20
CA VAL A 31 2.20 2.89 0.38
C VAL A 31 2.11 3.70 -0.92
N GLU A 32 2.44 3.11 -2.06
CA GLU A 32 2.32 3.78 -3.37
C GLU A 32 0.88 4.20 -3.67
N ASN A 33 -0.09 3.31 -3.47
CA ASN A 33 -1.49 3.61 -3.69
C ASN A 33 -2.00 4.70 -2.75
N PHE A 34 -1.56 4.70 -1.49
CA PHE A 34 -1.85 5.76 -0.55
C PHE A 34 -1.32 7.11 -1.04
N MET A 35 -0.04 7.18 -1.45
CA MET A 35 0.57 8.40 -1.97
C MET A 35 -0.17 8.92 -3.22
N LYS A 36 -0.55 8.04 -4.15
CA LYS A 36 -1.36 8.40 -5.32
C LYS A 36 -2.70 9.02 -4.92
N GLY A 37 -3.40 8.39 -3.97
CA GLY A 37 -4.68 8.90 -3.47
C GLY A 37 -4.56 10.26 -2.80
N GLU A 38 -3.53 10.46 -1.97
CA GLU A 38 -3.26 11.77 -1.35
C GLU A 38 -2.95 12.85 -2.40
N MET A 39 -2.18 12.52 -3.43
CA MET A 39 -1.91 13.46 -4.53
C MET A 39 -3.18 13.84 -5.31
N GLU A 40 -4.09 12.90 -5.55
CA GLU A 40 -5.37 13.20 -6.20
C GLU A 40 -6.29 14.06 -5.33
N LYS A 41 -6.31 13.82 -4.01
CA LYS A 41 -7.01 14.69 -3.05
C LYS A 41 -6.46 16.11 -3.08
N LEU A 42 -5.14 16.27 -3.05
CA LEU A 42 -4.49 17.59 -3.09
C LEU A 42 -4.78 18.34 -4.40
N ARG A 43 -4.82 17.63 -5.54
CA ARG A 43 -5.22 18.22 -6.83
C ARG A 43 -6.70 18.63 -6.83
N SER A 44 -7.57 17.80 -6.28
CA SER A 44 -9.02 18.04 -6.24
C SER A 44 -9.39 19.18 -5.28
N ALA A 45 -8.69 19.27 -4.14
CA ALA A 45 -8.84 20.35 -3.16
C ALA A 45 -8.48 21.72 -3.75
N LYS A 46 -7.44 21.79 -4.59
CA LYS A 46 -7.09 23.00 -5.34
C LYS A 46 -8.07 23.36 -6.47
N SER A 47 -8.92 22.41 -6.87
CA SER A 47 -9.81 22.53 -8.04
C SER A 47 -11.30 22.65 -7.69
N GLY A 48 -11.66 22.73 -6.39
CA GLY A 48 -13.04 22.93 -5.94
C GLY A 48 -14.04 21.83 -6.32
N LYS A 49 -13.58 20.59 -6.55
CA LYS A 49 -14.48 19.45 -6.82
C LYS A 49 -14.42 18.45 -5.67
N ASN A 50 -15.54 18.34 -4.96
CA ASN A 50 -15.77 17.39 -3.87
C ASN A 50 -15.93 16.00 -4.47
N LEU A 51 -14.96 15.10 -4.23
CA LEU A 51 -15.05 13.72 -4.67
C LEU A 51 -15.04 12.79 -3.46
N GLN A 52 -16.24 12.41 -3.03
CA GLN A 52 -16.48 11.28 -2.15
C GLN A 52 -16.15 9.99 -2.91
N GLY A 53 -15.39 9.11 -2.27
CA GLY A 53 -15.38 7.70 -2.63
C GLY A 53 -14.00 7.12 -2.88
N LEU A 54 -13.30 6.77 -1.79
CA LEU A 54 -12.47 5.57 -1.83
C LEU A 54 -13.42 4.37 -1.68
N LYS A 55 -14.16 4.03 -2.75
CA LYS A 55 -14.86 2.75 -2.81
C LYS A 55 -13.79 1.66 -2.90
N SER A 56 -13.75 0.86 -1.84
CA SER A 56 -13.39 -0.56 -1.77
C SER A 56 -12.64 -1.12 -2.97
N PHE A 57 -11.39 -1.52 -2.76
CA PHE A 57 -10.76 -2.53 -3.61
C PHE A 57 -10.72 -3.85 -2.83
N SER A 58 -11.89 -4.49 -2.74
CA SER A 58 -11.96 -5.95 -2.61
C SER A 58 -11.81 -6.56 -4.00
N SER A 59 -11.03 -7.64 -4.05
CA SER A 59 -10.90 -8.62 -5.13
C SER A 59 -9.68 -8.48 -6.02
N GLU A 60 -8.60 -9.17 -5.62
CA GLU A 60 -7.92 -10.08 -6.54
C GLU A 60 -7.68 -11.41 -5.79
N LYS A 61 -8.67 -12.31 -5.88
CA LYS A 61 -8.42 -13.74 -5.83
C LYS A 61 -7.71 -14.11 -7.14
N LYS A 62 -6.42 -14.44 -7.10
CA LYS A 62 -5.74 -15.38 -8.01
C LYS A 62 -4.61 -16.03 -7.20
N ALA A 63 -4.84 -17.23 -6.71
CA ALA A 63 -4.62 -18.52 -7.37
C ALA A 63 -3.30 -19.11 -6.87
N ALA A 64 -3.42 -20.26 -6.24
CA ALA A 64 -2.33 -21.08 -5.79
C ALA A 64 -1.35 -21.37 -6.94
N THR A 65 -0.07 -21.09 -6.71
CA THR A 65 1.00 -21.96 -7.17
C THR A 65 2.01 -22.06 -6.04
N GLU A 66 2.17 -23.29 -5.56
CA GLU A 66 3.18 -23.70 -4.59
C GLU A 66 4.55 -23.27 -5.10
N HIS A 67 5.16 -22.27 -4.46
CA HIS A 67 6.59 -22.04 -4.64
C HIS A 67 7.31 -22.83 -3.56
N SER A 68 7.73 -24.03 -3.94
CA SER A 68 8.64 -24.90 -3.20
C SER A 68 9.81 -24.09 -2.65
N PHE A 69 9.84 -23.92 -1.32
CA PHE A 69 11.01 -23.42 -0.59
C PHE A 69 12.07 -24.52 -0.48
N SER A 70 12.53 -25.01 -1.63
CA SER A 70 13.69 -25.89 -1.71
C SER A 70 14.59 -25.36 -2.82
N ARG A 71 15.46 -24.41 -2.44
CA ARG A 71 16.82 -24.18 -2.99
C ARG A 71 17.41 -22.82 -2.60
N TYR A 72 17.40 -22.53 -1.30
CA TYR A 72 18.44 -21.67 -0.73
C TYR A 72 18.88 -22.33 0.57
N CYS A 73 19.83 -23.26 0.42
CA CYS A 73 20.83 -23.51 1.45
C CYS A 73 21.80 -22.33 1.43
#